data_AF-F0HA89-F1
#
_entry.id   AF-F0HA89-F1
#
_cell.length_a   1.000
_cell.length_b   1.000
_cell.length_c   1.000
_cell.angle_alpha   90.00
_cell.angle_beta   90.00
_cell.angle_gamma   90.00
#
_symmetry.space_group_name_H-M   'P 1'
#
loop_
_entity.id
_entity.type
_entity.pdbx_description
1 polymer ?
#
loop_
_entity_poly.entity_id
_entity_poly.type
_entity_poly.pdbx_seq_one_letter_code
_entity_poly.pdbx_strand_id
1 'polypeptide(L)'
;MIKTEYKKGGRPTKGVAEKKKYRITVKLNTQDYYTLKSKAKSAGVTMSEFVRKVLDNGNVIERLTVEQADFIRKLCGMANNLNQLAHRANAEGFHAIAPFHKTIIGKIDEILNLIRK
;
A
#
# COMPACT_ATOMS: atom_id res chain seq x y z
N MET A 1 -35.99 8.80 -6.12
CA MET A 1 -36.05 9.07 -4.66
C MET A 1 -37.02 8.08 -4.04
N ILE A 2 -36.54 7.11 -3.25
CA ILE A 2 -37.44 6.17 -2.55
C ILE A 2 -37.87 6.84 -1.24
N LYS A 3 -39.10 7.33 -1.19
CA LYS A 3 -39.74 7.82 0.04
C LYS A 3 -40.07 6.63 0.92
N THR A 4 -39.22 6.31 1.90
CA THR A 4 -39.61 5.46 3.02
C THR A 4 -40.48 6.28 3.97
N GLU A 5 -41.77 5.98 4.02
CA GLU A 5 -42.70 6.54 5.01
C GLU A 5 -42.17 6.35 6.43
N TYR A 6 -41.90 7.46 7.12
CA TYR A 6 -41.56 7.47 8.53
C TYR A 6 -42.82 7.14 9.35
N LYS A 7 -42.89 5.94 9.94
CA LYS A 7 -43.92 5.64 10.95
C LYS A 7 -43.60 6.40 12.25
N LYS A 8 -44.50 7.30 12.66
CA LYS A 8 -44.35 8.10 13.90
C LYS A 8 -44.22 7.17 15.11
N GLY A 9 -43.17 7.37 15.92
CA GLY A 9 -42.95 6.70 17.20
C GLY A 9 -41.90 5.57 17.22
N GLY A 10 -41.41 5.11 16.06
CA GLY A 10 -40.41 4.05 15.98
C GLY A 10 -38.97 4.56 15.77
N ARG A 11 -37.98 3.72 16.09
CA ARG A 11 -36.57 3.97 15.69
C ARG A 11 -36.51 4.08 14.15
N PRO A 12 -35.91 5.15 13.60
CA PRO A 12 -35.74 5.29 12.15
C PRO A 12 -35.10 4.06 11.52
N THR A 13 -35.63 3.64 10.36
CA THR A 13 -35.08 2.50 9.64
C THR A 13 -33.75 2.89 9.02
N LYS A 14 -32.69 2.11 9.30
CA LYS A 14 -31.39 2.32 8.66
C LYS A 14 -31.49 2.19 7.14
N GLY A 15 -30.84 3.10 6.43
CA GLY A 15 -30.71 3.03 4.97
C GLY A 15 -30.01 1.75 4.51
N VAL A 16 -30.17 1.41 3.22
CA VAL A 16 -29.58 0.19 2.65
C VAL A 16 -28.04 0.18 2.79
N ALA A 17 -27.38 1.34 2.64
CA ALA A 17 -25.93 1.49 2.79
C ALA A 17 -25.42 1.31 4.23
N GLU A 18 -26.23 1.67 5.23
CA GLU A 18 -25.86 1.54 6.65
C GLU A 18 -26.09 0.12 7.20
N LYS A 19 -26.94 -0.66 6.53
CA LYS A 19 -27.22 -2.04 6.93
C LYS A 19 -26.05 -2.93 6.54
N LYS A 20 -25.40 -3.53 7.54
CA LYS A 20 -24.40 -4.59 7.39
C LYS A 20 -25.05 -5.90 6.88
N LYS A 21 -25.51 -5.90 5.62
CA LYS A 21 -26.30 -6.98 5.00
C LYS A 21 -25.46 -8.18 4.60
N TYR A 22 -24.24 -7.95 4.12
CA TYR A 22 -23.37 -8.99 3.59
C TYR A 22 -22.55 -9.64 4.70
N ARG A 23 -22.36 -10.97 4.60
CA ARG A 23 -21.56 -11.76 5.53
C ARG A 23 -20.48 -12.50 4.77
N ILE A 24 -19.25 -12.44 5.28
CA ILE A 24 -18.14 -13.30 4.88
C ILE A 24 -17.87 -14.31 6.00
N THR A 25 -17.58 -15.55 5.63
CA THR A 25 -17.18 -16.60 6.57
C THR A 25 -15.68 -16.84 6.41
N VAL A 26 -14.94 -16.79 7.52
CA VAL A 26 -13.50 -17.07 7.55
C VAL A 26 -13.27 -18.32 8.38
N LYS A 27 -12.56 -19.31 7.84
CA LYS A 27 -12.13 -20.49 8.60
C LYS A 27 -10.78 -20.19 9.24
N LEU A 28 -10.67 -20.41 10.54
CA LEU A 28 -9.47 -20.17 11.33
C LEU A 28 -8.99 -21.49 11.92
N ASN A 29 -7.67 -21.64 12.06
CA ASN A 29 -7.14 -22.69 12.93
C ASN A 29 -7.36 -22.30 14.41
N THR A 30 -7.05 -23.22 15.32
CA THR A 30 -7.21 -23.02 16.77
C THR A 30 -6.46 -21.78 17.27
N GLN A 31 -5.21 -21.60 16.83
CA GLN A 31 -4.34 -20.51 17.28
C GLN A 31 -4.89 -19.13 16.85
N ASP A 32 -5.27 -19.01 15.58
CA ASP A 32 -5.79 -17.77 15.00
C ASP A 32 -7.13 -17.39 15.65
N TYR A 33 -7.99 -18.38 15.91
CA TYR A 33 -9.26 -18.16 16.58
C TYR A 33 -9.06 -17.58 18.00
N TYR A 34 -8.21 -18.21 18.82
CA TYR A 34 -7.95 -17.71 20.17
C TYR A 34 -7.20 -16.38 20.18
N THR A 35 -6.33 -16.14 19.20
CA THR A 35 -5.68 -14.84 19.00
C THR A 35 -6.72 -13.75 18.72
N LEU A 36 -7.63 -13.99 17.77
CA LEU A 36 -8.72 -13.05 17.46
C LEU A 36 -9.63 -12.82 18.66
N LYS A 37 -10.02 -13.89 19.35
CA LYS A 37 -10.88 -13.84 20.54
C LYS A 37 -10.23 -13.01 21.66
N SER A 38 -8.95 -13.25 21.93
CA SER A 38 -8.19 -12.52 22.94
C SER A 38 -8.10 -11.04 22.60
N LYS A 39 -7.70 -10.70 21.36
CA LYS A 39 -7.59 -9.31 20.90
C LYS A 39 -8.93 -8.56 20.96
N ALA A 40 -10.01 -9.20 20.52
CA ALA A 40 -11.35 -8.61 20.60
C ALA A 40 -11.77 -8.34 22.06
N LYS A 41 -11.50 -9.30 22.96
CA LYS A 41 -11.75 -9.15 24.40
C LYS A 41 -10.95 -7.98 24.99
N SER A 42 -9.65 -7.91 24.71
CA SER A 42 -8.78 -6.82 25.19
C SER A 42 -9.23 -5.45 24.67
N ALA A 43 -9.77 -5.39 23.45
CA ALA A 43 -10.32 -4.17 22.86
C ALA A 43 -11.75 -3.84 23.33
N GLY A 44 -12.37 -4.69 24.17
CA GLY A 44 -13.73 -4.48 24.68
C GLY A 44 -14.83 -4.54 23.61
N VAL A 45 -14.58 -5.20 22.48
CA VAL A 45 -15.53 -5.28 21.35
C VAL A 45 -15.79 -6.72 20.93
N THR A 46 -16.85 -6.92 20.14
CA THR A 46 -17.13 -8.24 19.54
C THR A 46 -16.08 -8.59 18.49
N MET A 47 -15.84 -9.90 18.25
CA MET A 47 -14.91 -10.35 17.21
C MET A 47 -15.24 -9.78 15.82
N SER A 48 -16.53 -9.72 15.46
CA SER A 48 -16.95 -9.15 14.17
C SER A 48 -16.68 -7.64 14.08
N GLU A 49 -16.77 -6.92 15.20
CA GLU A 49 -16.45 -5.49 15.22
C GLU A 49 -14.96 -5.23 15.21
N PHE A 50 -14.19 -6.04 15.92
CA PHE A 50 -12.74 -6.05 15.84
C PHE A 50 -12.26 -6.23 14.39
N VAL A 51 -12.75 -7.27 13.70
CA VAL A 51 -12.38 -7.53 12.29
C VAL A 51 -12.78 -6.37 11.38
N ARG A 52 -13.94 -5.74 11.58
CA ARG A 52 -14.34 -4.56 10.78
C ARG A 52 -13.43 -3.37 11.02
N LYS A 53 -13.02 -3.09 12.26
CA LYS A 53 -12.07 -2.01 12.58
C LYS A 53 -10.69 -2.28 11.99
N VAL A 54 -10.27 -3.54 11.98
CA VAL A 54 -9.03 -3.97 11.32
C VAL A 54 -9.16 -3.88 9.80
N LEU A 55 -10.32 -4.16 9.21
CA LEU A 55 -10.54 -4.00 7.77
C LEU A 55 -10.51 -2.52 7.35
N ASP A 56 -11.04 -1.63 8.19
CA ASP A 56 -11.13 -0.19 7.92
C ASP A 56 -9.75 0.49 8.00
N ASN A 57 -8.90 0.06 8.95
CA ASN A 57 -7.57 0.64 9.17
C ASN A 57 -6.41 -0.23 8.63
N GLY A 58 -6.72 -1.45 8.21
CA GLY A 58 -5.73 -2.44 7.82
C GLY A 58 -5.19 -2.09 6.45
N ASN A 59 -3.87 -1.93 6.37
CA ASN A 59 -3.23 -1.80 5.07
C ASN A 59 -2.98 -3.18 4.49
N VAL A 60 -3.43 -3.42 3.26
CA VAL A 60 -3.00 -4.58 2.49
C VAL A 60 -1.67 -4.21 1.86
N ILE A 61 -0.61 -4.95 2.18
CA ILE A 61 0.64 -4.81 1.43
C ILE A 61 0.38 -5.43 0.06
N GLU A 62 -0.01 -4.59 -0.89
CA GLU A 62 -0.14 -4.98 -2.28
C GLU A 62 1.21 -5.49 -2.79
N ARG A 63 1.18 -6.54 -3.60
CA ARG A 63 2.40 -6.93 -4.33
C ARG A 63 2.80 -5.76 -5.23
N LEU A 64 4.11 -5.54 -5.34
CA LEU A 64 4.63 -4.56 -6.30
C LEU A 64 3.99 -4.79 -7.67
N THR A 65 3.42 -3.74 -8.23
CA THR A 65 2.93 -3.79 -9.60
C THR A 65 4.11 -4.07 -10.54
N VAL A 66 3.82 -4.59 -11.74
CA VAL A 66 4.86 -4.82 -12.76
C VAL A 66 5.63 -3.52 -13.04
N GLU A 67 4.92 -2.40 -13.08
CA GLU A 67 5.49 -1.05 -13.28
C GLU A 67 6.43 -0.65 -12.13
N GLN A 68 6.02 -0.86 -10.88
CA GLN A 68 6.86 -0.57 -9.70
C GLN A 68 8.13 -1.44 -9.68
N ALA A 69 8.00 -2.72 -10.02
CA ALA A 69 9.15 -3.62 -10.12
C ALA A 69 10.12 -3.19 -11.24
N ASP A 70 9.59 -2.68 -12.36
CA ASP A 70 10.40 -2.15 -13.45
C ASP A 70 11.12 -0.85 -13.09
N PHE A 71 10.50 0.04 -12.33
CA PHE A 71 11.18 1.24 -11.80
C PHE A 71 12.35 0.85 -10.88
N ILE A 72 12.15 -0.11 -9.98
CA ILE A 72 13.22 -0.64 -9.12
C ILE A 72 14.36 -1.21 -9.97
N ARG A 73 14.05 -2.02 -10.98
CA ARG A 73 15.06 -2.61 -11.88
C ARG A 73 15.86 -1.52 -12.62
N LYS A 74 15.19 -0.48 -13.12
CA LYS A 74 15.86 0.65 -13.79
C LYS A 74 16.77 1.42 -12.82
N LEU A 75 16.32 1.68 -11.59
CA LEU A 75 17.14 2.32 -10.55
C LEU A 75 18.40 1.50 -10.22
N CYS A 76 18.27 0.18 -10.06
CA CYS A 76 19.41 -0.71 -9.85
C CYS A 76 20.41 -0.65 -11.02
N GLY A 77 19.93 -0.61 -12.26
CA GLY A 77 20.78 -0.42 -13.44
C GLY A 77 21.53 0.92 -13.43
N MET A 78 20.89 1.99 -12.95
CA MET A 78 21.53 3.31 -12.84
C MET A 78 22.57 3.37 -11.73
N ALA A 79 22.39 2.67 -10.62
CA ALA A 79 23.42 2.53 -9.59
C ALA A 79 24.70 1.88 -10.15
N ASN A 80 24.55 0.87 -11.01
CA ASN A 80 25.69 0.26 -11.71
C ASN A 80 26.37 1.26 -12.66
N ASN A 81 25.60 2.06 -13.41
CA ASN A 81 26.17 3.09 -14.28
C ASN A 81 26.97 4.14 -13.48
N LEU A 82 26.47 4.53 -12.30
CA LEU A 82 27.16 5.47 -11.41
C LEU A 82 28.47 4.87 -10.87
N ASN A 83 28.45 3.60 -10.46
CA ASN A 83 29.67 2.90 -10.02
C ASN A 83 30.71 2.82 -11.15
N GLN A 84 30.29 2.57 -12.39
CA GLN A 84 31.20 2.57 -13.53
C GLN A 84 31.82 3.95 -13.79
N LEU A 85 31.02 5.02 -13.68
CA LEU A 85 31.55 6.39 -13.79
C LEU A 85 32.54 6.70 -12.67
N ALA A 86 32.26 6.29 -11.43
CA ALA A 86 33.17 6.51 -10.31
C ALA A 86 34.51 5.78 -10.51
N HIS A 87 34.47 4.52 -10.93
CA HIS A 87 35.69 3.76 -11.27
C HIS A 87 36.46 4.41 -12.41
N ARG A 88 35.77 4.86 -13.46
CA ARG A 88 36.40 5.52 -14.61
C ARG A 88 37.01 6.87 -14.23
N ALA A 89 36.33 7.66 -13.41
CA ALA A 89 36.86 8.93 -12.92
C ALA A 89 38.11 8.73 -12.05
N ASN A 90 38.15 7.67 -11.24
CA ASN A 90 39.32 7.33 -10.43
C ASN A 90 40.52 6.90 -11.30
N ALA A 91 40.28 6.27 -12.45
CA ALA A 91 41.33 5.80 -13.35
C ALA A 91 41.80 6.87 -14.37
N GLU A 92 40.87 7.61 -14.97
CA GLU A 92 41.12 8.53 -16.10
C GLU A 92 41.01 10.01 -15.71
N GLY A 93 40.62 10.31 -14.47
CA GLY A 93 40.33 11.66 -14.01
C GLY A 93 38.92 12.16 -14.36
N PHE A 94 38.46 13.20 -13.65
CA PHE A 94 37.09 13.72 -13.76
C PHE A 94 36.72 14.28 -15.14
N HIS A 95 37.69 14.75 -15.93
CA HIS A 95 37.44 15.29 -17.28
C HIS A 95 36.83 14.23 -18.22
N ALA A 96 37.18 12.95 -18.04
CA ALA A 96 36.67 11.84 -18.85
C ALA A 96 35.16 11.58 -18.64
N ILE A 97 34.61 11.95 -17.47
CA ILE A 97 33.20 11.72 -17.12
C ILE A 97 32.32 12.98 -17.20
N ALA A 98 32.95 14.16 -17.34
CA ALA A 98 32.28 15.45 -17.47
C ALA A 98 31.17 15.52 -18.54
N PRO A 99 31.26 14.87 -19.72
CA PRO A 99 30.15 14.89 -20.68
C PRO A 99 29.00 13.93 -20.31
N PHE A 100 29.24 12.90 -19.50
CA PHE A 100 28.28 11.81 -19.25
C PHE A 100 27.44 11.96 -17.98
N HIS A 101 27.97 12.64 -16.95
CA HIS A 101 27.32 12.71 -15.63
C HIS A 101 25.94 13.39 -15.67
N LYS A 102 25.76 14.46 -16.46
CA LYS A 102 24.47 15.17 -16.58
C LYS A 102 23.35 14.29 -17.14
N THR A 103 23.67 13.43 -18.11
CA THR A 103 22.70 12.52 -18.74
C THR A 103 22.20 11.47 -17.75
N ILE A 104 23.07 10.93 -16.90
CA ILE A 104 22.68 9.94 -15.89
C ILE A 104 21.83 10.59 -14.79
N ILE A 105 22.21 11.78 -14.33
CA ILE A 105 21.42 12.53 -13.33
C ILE A 105 20.01 12.83 -13.88
N GLY A 106 19.89 13.27 -15.13
CA GLY A 106 18.59 13.54 -15.76
C GLY A 106 17.68 12.30 -15.83
N LYS A 107 18.24 11.12 -16.16
CA LYS A 107 17.47 9.86 -16.18
C LYS A 107 17.05 9.39 -14.79
N ILE A 108 17.88 9.63 -13.77
CA ILE A 108 17.52 9.34 -12.37
C ILE A 108 16.34 10.21 -11.96
N ASP A 109 16.39 11.51 -12.26
CA ASP A 109 15.33 12.45 -11.90
C ASP A 109 14.00 12.12 -12.61
N GLU A 110 14.04 11.72 -13.88
CA GLU A 110 12.87 11.25 -14.62
C GLU A 110 12.20 10.04 -13.94
N ILE A 111 12.97 9.03 -13.57
CA ILE A 111 12.43 7.83 -12.90
C ILE A 111 11.91 8.16 -11.51
N LEU A 112 12.58 9.04 -10.76
CA LEU A 112 12.09 9.48 -9.45
C LEU A 112 10.77 10.25 -9.55
N ASN A 113 10.60 11.06 -10.58
CA ASN A 113 9.35 11.78 -10.84
C ASN A 113 8.20 10.83 -11.23
N LEU A 114 8.49 9.69 -11.86
CA LEU A 114 7.50 8.65 -12.16
C LEU A 114 7.07 7.87 -10.91
N ILE A 115 7.93 7.75 -9.89
CA ILE A 115 7.62 7.05 -8.63
C ILE A 115 6.84 7.93 -7.65
N ARG A 116 7.00 9.26 -7.73
CA ARG A 116 6.35 10.22 -6.81
C ARG A 116 4.87 10.51 -7.11
N LYS A 117 4.37 10.10 -8.28
CA LYS A 117 2.95 10.21 -8.63
C LYS A 117 2.16 9.05 -8.04
#